data_AF-A0A6B0SVC1-F1
#
_entry.id   AF-A0A6B0SVC1-F1
#
_cell.length_a   1.000
_cell.length_b   1.000
_cell.length_c   1.000
_cell.angle_alpha   90.00
_cell.angle_beta   90.00
_cell.angle_gamma   90.00
#
_symmetry.space_group_name_H-M   'P 1'
#
loop_
_entity.id
_entity.type
_entity.pdbx_description
1 polymer ?
#
loop_
_entity_poly.entity_id
_entity_poly.type
_entity_poly.pdbx_seq_one_letter_code
_entity_poly.pdbx_strand_id
1 'polypeptide(L)' 'MVSRENVVILVFIAAAVVLLYATTLLGEQPLWVGGAVVVGVGVIAPLLVNGYLDRQSE' A
#
# COMPACT_ATOMS: atom_id res chain seq x y z
N MET A 1 4.33 -20.26 7.69
CA MET A 1 5.35 -19.95 6.66
C MET A 1 5.02 -18.57 6.14
N VAL A 2 5.91 -17.59 6.28
CA VAL A 2 5.65 -16.24 5.76
C VAL A 2 6.12 -16.21 4.31
N SER A 3 5.18 -16.10 3.37
CA SER A 3 5.48 -15.95 1.94
C SER A 3 6.03 -14.54 1.65
N ARG A 4 6.92 -14.42 0.65
CA ARG A 4 7.39 -13.12 0.12
C ARG A 4 6.21 -12.19 -0.17
N GLU A 5 5.15 -12.74 -0.79
CA GLU A 5 3.94 -12.00 -1.15
C GLU A 5 3.28 -11.36 0.08
N ASN A 6 3.14 -12.15 1.16
CA ASN A 6 2.57 -11.67 2.41
C ASN A 6 3.45 -10.60 3.06
N VAL A 7 4.78 -10.70 2.95
CA VAL A 7 5.70 -9.67 3.45
C VAL A 7 5.48 -8.35 2.68
N VAL A 8 5.41 -8.41 1.35
CA VAL A 8 5.17 -7.23 0.51
C VAL A 8 3.84 -6.58 0.88
N ILE A 9 2.77 -7.36 0.98
CA ILE A 9 1.45 -6.85 1.37
C ILE A 9 1.50 -6.18 2.74
N LEU A 10 2.12 -6.81 3.75
CA LEU A 10 2.23 -6.23 5.09
C LEU A 10 3.02 -4.91 5.12
N VAL A 11 4.10 -4.81 4.33
CA VAL A 11 4.87 -3.56 4.22
C VAL A 11 4.02 -2.45 3.62
N PHE A 12 3.26 -2.73 2.57
CA PHE A 12 2.38 -1.74 1.93
C PHE A 12 1.19 -1.35 2.81
N ILE A 13 0.63 -2.27 3.59
CA ILE A 13 -0.37 -1.96 4.63
C ILE A 13 0.22 -0.99 5.66
N ALA A 14 1.41 -1.28 6.19
CA ALA A 14 2.08 -0.39 7.14
C ALA A 14 2.33 1.00 6.55
N ALA A 15 2.80 1.07 5.29
CA ALA A 15 3.00 2.33 4.58
C ALA A 15 1.68 3.11 4.37
N ALA A 16 0.59 2.42 4.02
CA ALA A 16 -0.73 3.05 3.87
C ALA A 16 -1.24 3.64 5.19
N VAL A 17 -1.03 2.95 6.32
CA VAL A 17 -1.38 3.48 7.65
C VAL A 17 -0.57 4.73 7.98
N VAL A 18 0.74 4.73 7.72
CA VAL A 18 1.60 5.90 7.94
C VAL A 18 1.16 7.08 7.07
N LEU A 19 0.84 6.82 5.79
CA LEU A 19 0.35 7.86 4.89
C LEU A 19 -1.00 8.42 5.32
N LEU A 20 -1.94 7.56 5.72
CA LEU A 20 -3.23 8.00 6.26
C LEU A 20 -3.03 8.89 7.49
N TYR A 21 -2.18 8.49 8.42
CA TYR A 21 -1.84 9.35 9.56
C TYR A 21 -1.24 10.69 9.11
N ALA A 22 -0.32 10.68 8.15
CA ALA A 22 0.25 11.90 7.60
C ALA A 22 -0.81 12.82 6.95
N THR A 23 -1.86 12.27 6.31
CA THR A 23 -2.96 13.08 5.78
C THR A 23 -3.69 13.88 6.85
N THR A 24 -3.76 13.37 8.09
CA THR A 24 -4.38 14.09 9.22
C THR A 24 -3.56 15.29 9.69
N LEU A 25 -2.24 15.29 9.42
CA LEU A 25 -1.34 16.39 9.77
C LEU A 25 -1.38 17.53 8.75
N LEU A 26 -1.92 17.27 7.56
CA LEU A 26 -1.96 18.21 6.42
C LEU A 26 -3.22 19.12 6.43
N GLY A 27 -4.06 19.04 7.48
CA GLY A 27 -5.29 19.81 7.61
C GLY A 27 -6.48 19.15 6.91
N GLU A 28 -7.50 19.93 6.56
CA GLU A 28 -8.70 19.41 5.89
C GLU A 28 -8.36 18.95 4.47
N GLN A 29 -8.52 17.64 4.26
CA GLN A 29 -8.42 17.02 2.94
C GLN A 29 -9.80 16.57 2.46
N PRO A 30 -10.02 16.54 1.14
CA PRO A 30 -11.21 15.90 0.58
C PRO A 30 -11.32 14.44 1.05
N LEU A 31 -12.54 13.99 1.36
CA LEU A 31 -12.83 12.64 1.86
C LEU A 31 -12.28 11.53 0.95
N TRP A 32 -12.18 11.78 -0.35
CA TRP A 32 -11.68 10.80 -1.32
C TRP A 32 -10.18 10.49 -1.16
N VAL A 33 -9.40 11.39 -0.53
CA VAL A 33 -7.94 11.20 -0.41
C VAL A 33 -7.60 9.98 0.43
N GLY A 34 -8.29 9.79 1.57
CA GLY A 34 -8.08 8.61 2.41
C GLY A 34 -8.39 7.31 1.65
N GLY A 35 -9.49 7.30 0.88
CA GLY A 35 -9.83 6.19 -0.01
C GLY A 35 -8.77 5.92 -1.07
N ALA A 36 -8.24 6.98 -1.70
CA ALA A 36 -7.19 6.86 -2.71
C ALA A 36 -5.88 6.29 -2.13
N VAL A 37 -5.51 6.67 -0.89
CA VAL A 37 -4.33 6.10 -0.21
C VAL A 37 -4.53 4.61 0.07
N VAL A 38 -5.68 4.21 0.61
CA VAL A 38 -5.97 2.80 0.89
C VAL A 38 -5.95 1.95 -0.37
N VAL A 39 -6.65 2.39 -1.42
CA VAL A 39 -6.75 1.62 -2.67
C VAL A 39 -5.42 1.65 -3.42
N GLY A 40 -4.82 2.82 -3.58
CA GLY A 40 -3.57 2.98 -4.33
C GLY A 40 -2.40 2.28 -3.66
N VAL A 41 -2.14 2.58 -2.38
CA VAL A 41 -0.97 2.09 -1.66
C VAL A 41 -1.23 0.75 -0.98
N GLY A 42 -2.41 0.56 -0.39
CA GLY A 42 -2.73 -0.67 0.35
C GLY A 42 -3.11 -1.86 -0.55
N VAL A 43 -3.57 -1.61 -1.78
CA VAL A 43 -4.08 -2.68 -2.68
C VAL A 43 -3.33 -2.72 -4.00
N ILE A 44 -3.38 -1.64 -4.79
CA ILE A 44 -2.85 -1.65 -6.16
C ILE A 44 -1.33 -1.78 -6.16
N ALA A 45 -0.63 -1.00 -5.33
CA ALA A 45 0.83 -1.02 -5.26
C ALA A 45 1.42 -2.41 -4.91
N PRO A 46 1.00 -3.12 -3.84
CA PRO A 46 1.56 -4.44 -3.54
C PRO A 46 1.23 -5.48 -4.62
N LEU A 47 0.07 -5.39 -5.28
CA LEU A 47 -0.25 -6.28 -6.41
C LEU A 47 0.71 -6.06 -7.59
N LEU A 48 0.99 -4.81 -7.95
CA LEU A 48 1.95 -4.48 -9.01
C LEU A 48 3.36 -4.93 -8.65
N VAL A 49 3.77 -4.72 -7.40
CA VAL A 49 5.11 -5.12 -6.93
C VAL A 49 5.25 -6.64 -6.93
N ASN A 50 4.28 -7.37 -6.39
CA ASN A 50 4.32 -8.84 -6.43
C ASN A 50 4.33 -9.35 -7.87
N GLY A 51 3.43 -8.85 -8.74
CA GLY A 51 3.41 -9.25 -10.15
C GLY A 51 4.66 -8.87 -10.95
N TYR A 52 5.43 -7.87 -10.51
CA TYR A 52 6.76 -7.59 -11.06
C TYR A 52 7.80 -8.60 -10.56
N LEU A 53 7.82 -8.87 -9.25
CA LEU A 53 8.76 -9.81 -8.64
C LEU A 53 8.55 -11.24 -9.13
N ASP A 54 7.29 -11.65 -9.34
CA ASP A 54 6.95 -12.97 -9.85
C ASP A 54 7.54 -13.18 -11.25
N ARG A 55 7.40 -12.19 -12.15
CA ARG A 55 7.98 -12.20 -13.51
C ARG A 55 9.51 -12.21 -13.55
N GLN A 56 10.19 -11.77 -12.49
CA GLN A 56 11.65 -11.85 -12.40
C GLN A 56 12.15 -13.19 -11.88
N SER A 57 11.28 -13.97 -11.23
CA SER A 57 11.59 -15.31 -10.74
C SER A 57 11.28 -16.43 -11.74
N GLU A 58 10.69 -16.10 -12.89
CA GLU A 58 10.56 -16.97 -14.07
C GLU A 58 11.81 -16.90 -14.95
#